data_AF-A0A165RBV7-F1
#
_entry.id   AF-A0A165RBV7-F1
#
_cell.length_a   1.000
_cell.length_b   1.000
_cell.length_c   1.000
_cell.angle_alpha   90.00
_cell.angle_beta   90.00
_cell.angle_gamma   90.00
#
_symmetry.space_group_name_H-M   'P 1'
#
loop_
_entity.id
_entity.type
_entity.pdbx_description
1 polymer ?
#
loop_
_entity_poly.entity_id
_entity_poly.type
_entity_poly.pdbx_seq_one_letter_code
_entity_poly.pdbx_strand_id
1 'polypeptide(L)' 'MPKRKRTIRQAIRNFASVPLSTMRRFANRSRRFMDAYRKGLSGRQAAWANSKYHGHRILPQDILAELDKASIT' A
#
# COMPACT_ATOMS: atom_id res chain seq x y z
N MET A 1 -15.45 -7.31 27.48
CA MET A 1 -15.06 -5.99 26.89
C MET A 1 -16.15 -5.56 25.90
N PRO A 2 -16.99 -4.55 26.19
CA PRO A 2 -18.07 -4.18 25.27
C PRO A 2 -17.49 -3.49 24.03
N LYS A 3 -17.79 -4.04 22.84
CA LYS A 3 -17.35 -3.45 21.55
C LYS A 3 -18.09 -2.13 21.33
N ARG A 4 -17.38 -0.99 21.35
CA ARG A 4 -17.94 0.34 21.06
C ARG A 4 -18.63 0.34 19.70
N LYS A 5 -19.96 0.51 19.68
CA LYS A 5 -20.73 0.77 18.46
C LYS A 5 -20.27 2.12 17.88
N ARG A 6 -19.48 2.11 16.80
CA ARG A 6 -19.10 3.34 16.09
C ARG A 6 -20.29 3.79 15.25
N THR A 7 -20.83 4.97 15.55
CA THR A 7 -21.91 5.58 14.76
C THR A 7 -21.33 6.19 13.47
N ILE A 8 -22.12 6.22 12.39
CA ILE A 8 -21.72 6.83 11.11
C ILE A 8 -21.26 8.28 11.31
N ARG A 9 -21.95 9.02 12.19
CA ARG A 9 -21.60 10.42 12.54
C ARG A 9 -20.19 10.54 13.12
N GLN A 10 -19.76 9.59 13.95
CA GLN A 10 -18.41 9.60 14.50
C GLN A 10 -17.36 9.29 13.42
N ALA A 11 -17.67 8.37 12.50
CA ALA A 11 -16.77 8.06 11.39
C ALA A 11 -16.56 9.28 10.48
N ILE A 12 -17.63 10.01 10.13
CA ILE A 12 -17.56 11.22 9.31
C ILE A 12 -16.68 12.29 9.98
N ARG A 13 -16.87 12.54 11.28
CA ARG A 13 -16.03 13.49 12.03
C ARG A 13 -14.56 13.10 12.03
N ASN A 14 -14.27 11.82 12.22
CA ASN A 14 -12.90 11.32 12.20
C ASN A 14 -12.27 11.51 10.81
N PHE A 15 -12.98 11.18 9.73
CA PHE A 15 -12.47 11.41 8.37
C PHE A 15 -12.25 12.90 8.09
N ALA A 16 -13.17 13.78 8.52
CA ALA A 16 -13.01 15.23 8.35
C ALA A 16 -11.78 15.78 9.10
N SER A 17 -11.37 15.16 10.21
CA SER A 17 -10.16 15.55 10.97
C SER A 17 -8.84 15.16 10.30
N VAL A 18 -8.86 14.26 9.31
CA VAL A 18 -7.64 13.82 8.61
C VAL A 18 -7.30 14.80 7.48
N PRO A 19 -6.08 15.35 7.42
CA PRO A 19 -5.67 16.20 6.32
C PRO A 19 -5.75 15.49 4.96
N LEU A 20 -6.18 16.21 3.93
CA LEU A 20 -6.29 15.69 2.56
C LEU A 20 -4.96 15.14 2.03
N SER A 21 -3.83 15.74 2.41
CA SER A 21 -2.48 15.28 2.07
C SER A 21 -2.21 13.87 2.61
N THR A 22 -2.65 13.56 3.83
CA THR A 22 -2.53 12.24 4.45
C THR A 22 -3.37 11.20 3.70
N MET A 23 -4.62 11.54 3.35
CA MET A 23 -5.48 10.64 2.57
C MET A 23 -4.86 10.31 1.20
N ARG A 24 -4.36 11.34 0.50
CA ARG A 24 -3.68 11.18 -0.80
C ARG A 24 -2.42 10.32 -0.67
N ARG A 25 -1.60 10.54 0.36
CA ARG A 25 -0.40 9.74 0.62
C ARG A 25 -0.74 8.27 0.88
N PHE A 26 -1.78 8.01 1.68
CA PHE A 26 -2.26 6.66 1.95
C PHE A 26 -2.77 5.98 0.67
N ALA A 27 -3.66 6.62 -0.07
CA ALA A 27 -4.21 6.08 -1.32
C ALA A 27 -3.11 5.78 -2.36
N ASN A 28 -2.12 6.67 -2.50
CA ASN A 28 -0.97 6.45 -3.37
C ASN A 28 -0.13 5.25 -2.93
N ARG A 29 0.12 5.10 -1.63
CA ARG A 29 0.84 3.94 -1.08
C ARG A 29 0.06 2.65 -1.35
N SER A 30 -1.25 2.63 -1.08
CA SER A 30 -2.11 1.48 -1.38
C SER A 30 -2.10 1.11 -2.85
N ARG A 31 -2.12 2.09 -3.77
CA ARG A 31 -2.03 1.85 -5.22
C ARG A 31 -0.75 1.11 -5.61
N ARG A 32 0.40 1.47 -5.02
CA ARG A 32 1.68 0.80 -5.29
C ARG A 32 1.68 -0.66 -4.83
N PHE A 33 1.13 -0.94 -3.65
CA PHE A 33 0.95 -2.32 -3.19
C PHE A 33 -0.03 -3.10 -4.06
N MET A 34 -1.13 -2.49 -4.53
CA MET A 34 -2.05 -3.15 -5.45
C MET A 34 -1.39 -3.50 -6.80
N ASP A 35 -0.55 -2.63 -7.36
CA ASP A 35 0.23 -2.95 -8.56
C ASP A 35 1.16 -4.14 -8.32
N ALA A 36 1.81 -4.19 -7.15
CA ALA A 36 2.65 -5.32 -6.78
C ALA A 36 1.86 -6.64 -6.69
N TYR A 37 0.72 -6.63 -6.01
CA TYR A 37 -0.13 -7.82 -5.90
C TYR A 37 -0.69 -8.29 -7.24
N ARG A 38 -1.04 -7.36 -8.14
CA ARG A 38 -1.45 -7.71 -9.52
C ARG A 38 -0.36 -8.44 -10.31
N LYS A 39 0.90 -8.25 -9.95
CA LYS A 39 2.07 -8.92 -10.54
C LYS A 39 2.46 -10.21 -9.81
N GLY A 40 1.64 -10.70 -8.87
CA GLY A 40 1.88 -11.96 -8.15
C GLY A 40 2.85 -11.87 -6.98
N LEU A 41 3.18 -10.65 -6.53
CA LEU A 41 4.17 -10.43 -5.47
C LEU A 41 3.60 -10.75 -4.08
N SER A 42 4.40 -11.40 -3.24
CA SER A 42 4.08 -11.60 -1.82
C SER A 42 4.15 -10.28 -1.04
N GLY A 43 3.64 -10.26 0.20
CA GLY A 43 3.71 -9.06 1.05
C GLY A 43 5.13 -8.55 1.30
N ARG A 44 6.08 -9.49 1.50
CA ARG A 44 7.50 -9.17 1.69
C ARG A 44 8.13 -8.63 0.40
N GLN A 45 7.86 -9.27 -0.72
CA GLN A 45 8.35 -8.85 -2.04
C GLN A 45 7.79 -7.47 -2.43
N ALA A 46 6.50 -7.23 -2.20
CA ALA A 46 5.86 -5.94 -2.46
C ALA A 46 6.45 -4.81 -1.61
N ALA A 47 6.77 -5.08 -0.34
CA ALA A 47 7.43 -4.10 0.53
C ALA A 47 8.83 -3.74 0.03
N TRP A 48 9.62 -4.73 -0.38
CA TRP A 48 10.93 -4.50 -0.97
C TRP A 48 10.83 -3.75 -2.31
N ALA A 49 9.95 -4.19 -3.21
CA ALA A 49 9.74 -3.57 -4.51
C ALA A 49 9.35 -2.09 -4.37
N ASN A 50 8.45 -1.77 -3.43
CA ASN A 50 8.05 -0.38 -3.14
C ASN A 50 9.16 0.48 -2.52
N SER A 51 10.16 -0.15 -1.91
CA SER A 51 11.33 0.52 -1.34
C SER A 51 12.38 0.79 -2.42
N LYS A 52 12.66 -0.21 -3.27
CA LYS A 52 13.58 -0.08 -4.42
C LYS A 52 13.05 0.90 -5.47
N TYR A 53 11.76 0.82 -5.79
CA TYR A 53 11.11 1.61 -6.84
C TYR A 53 10.33 2.80 -6.29
N HIS A 54 10.82 3.46 -5.23
CA HIS A 54 10.06 4.50 -4.52
C HIS A 54 9.61 5.69 -5.39
N GLY A 55 10.38 5.99 -6.45
CA GLY A 55 10.07 7.03 -7.44
C GLY A 55 9.15 6.57 -8.57
N HIS A 56 9.12 5.27 -8.87
CA HIS A 56 8.29 4.73 -9.94
C HIS A 56 6.85 4.55 -9.46
N ARG A 57 5.89 4.91 -10.31
CA ARG A 57 4.46 4.73 -10.01
C ARG A 57 3.94 3.35 -10.44
N ILE A 58 4.73 2.62 -11.22
CA ILE A 58 4.43 1.32 -11.79
C ILE A 58 5.71 0.49 -11.66
N LEU A 59 5.60 -0.74 -11.17
CA LEU A 59 6.75 -1.65 -11.12
C LEU A 59 7.10 -2.13 -12.54
N PRO A 60 8.38 -2.40 -12.85
CA PRO A 60 8.76 -3.03 -14.10
C PRO A 60 8.03 -4.38 -14.31
N GLN A 61 7.84 -4.79 -15.56
CA GLN A 61 7.26 -6.09 -15.88
C GLN A 61 8.14 -7.24 -15.35
N ASP A 62 9.46 -7.06 -15.39
CA ASP A 62 10.47 -8.07 -15.03
C ASP A 62 10.79 -8.10 -13.52
N ILE A 63 9.96 -7.47 -12.68
CA ILE A 63 10.17 -7.35 -11.23
C ILE A 63 10.36 -8.71 -10.55
N LEU A 64 9.68 -9.76 -11.04
CA LEU A 64 9.79 -11.12 -10.51
C LEU A 64 11.19 -11.70 -10.74
N ALA A 65 11.75 -11.52 -11.94
CA ALA A 65 13.11 -11.95 -12.26
C ALA A 65 14.17 -11.20 -11.43
N GLU A 66 13.90 -9.93 -11.08
CA GLU A 66 14.78 -9.20 -10.16
C GLU A 66 14.69 -9.68 -8.70
N LEU A 67 13.52 -10.16 -8.28
CA LEU A 67 13.31 -10.65 -6.91
C LEU A 67 13.95 -12.01 -6.69
N ASP A 68 13.90 -12.88 -7.69
CA ASP A 68 14.62 -14.15 -7.69
C ASP A 68 16.13 -13.91 -7.59
N LYS A 69 16.67 -12.94 -8.35
CA LYS A 69 18.07 -12.52 -8.24
C LYS A 69 18.43 -11.91 -6.89
N ALA A 70 17.47 -11.26 -6.23
CA ALA A 70 17.67 -10.65 -4.92
C ALA A 70 17.47 -11.64 -3.75
N SER A 71 17.14 -12.91 -4.02
CA SER A 71 16.89 -13.94 -3.00
C SER A 71 15.73 -13.58 -2.05
N ILE A 72 14.76 -12.82 -2.54
CA ILE A 72 13.62 -12.34 -1.74
C ILE A 72 12.45 -13.30 -1.96
N THR A 73 12.56 -14.46 -1.32
CA THR A 73 11.49 -15.46 -1.22
C THR A 73 10.54 -15.10 -0.07
#